data_AF-A0A2K3K7Z7-F1
#
_entry.id   AF-A0A2K3K7Z7-F1
#
_cell.length_a   1.000
_cell.length_b   1.000
_cell.length_c   1.000
_cell.angle_alpha   90.00
_cell.angle_beta   90.00
_cell.angle_gamma   90.00
#
_symmetry.space_group_name_H-M   'P 1'
#
loop_
_entity.id
_entity.type
_entity.pdbx_description
1 polymer ?
#
loop_
_entity_poly.entity_id
_entity_poly.type
_entity_poly.pdbx_seq_one_letter_code
_entity_poly.pdbx_strand_id
1 'polypeptide(L)' 'MEEKNDGEKLDEVMLPGFRFHPTDEELVGFYLKRKVQQRPLSIELIKQLDIYKYDPWDLP' A
#
# COMPACT_ATOMS: atom_id res chain seq x y z
N MET A 1 -13.69 -23.14 -10.14
CA MET A 1 -13.17 -22.50 -8.91
C MET A 1 -13.17 -21.02 -9.23
N GLU A 2 -14.17 -20.30 -8.75
CA GLU A 2 -14.21 -18.85 -8.89
C GLU A 2 -13.09 -18.29 -8.01
N GLU A 3 -12.07 -17.74 -8.66
CA GLU A 3 -11.02 -16.98 -7.99
C GLU A 3 -11.69 -15.76 -7.36
N LYS A 4 -11.86 -15.79 -6.04
CA LYS A 4 -12.29 -14.62 -5.29
C LYS A 4 -11.17 -13.59 -5.35
N ASN A 5 -11.35 -12.62 -6.23
CA ASN A 5 -10.57 -11.41 -6.27
C ASN A 5 -10.96 -10.58 -5.05
N ASP A 6 -10.34 -10.86 -3.89
CA ASP A 6 -10.53 -10.14 -2.62
C ASP A 6 -9.88 -8.72 -2.66
N GLY A 7 -10.01 -8.04 -3.80
CA GLY A 7 -9.55 -6.67 -4.02
C GLY A 7 -10.61 -5.60 -3.77
N GLU A 8 -11.84 -5.99 -3.42
CA GLU A 8 -12.93 -5.04 -3.20
C GLU A 8 -13.19 -4.77 -1.71
N LYS A 9 -13.03 -3.49 -1.33
CA LYS A 9 -13.62 -2.79 -0.18
C LYS A 9 -12.99 -2.99 1.21
N LEU A 10 -11.75 -2.54 1.39
CA LEU A 10 -11.31 -2.03 2.71
C LEU A 10 -11.66 -0.54 2.91
N ASP A 11 -12.10 0.15 1.85
CA ASP A 11 -12.59 1.53 1.93
C ASP A 11 -13.92 1.65 2.70
N GLU A 12 -14.66 0.55 2.90
CA GLU A 12 -15.97 0.58 3.58
C GLU A 12 -15.89 0.67 5.11
N VAL A 13 -14.73 0.46 5.74
CA VAL A 13 -14.60 0.48 7.22
C VAL A 13 -13.34 1.20 7.73
N MET A 14 -12.93 2.32 7.11
CA MET A 14 -11.98 3.21 7.78
C MET A 14 -12.73 4.11 8.76
N LEU A 15 -12.57 3.81 10.06
CA LEU A 15 -13.12 4.66 11.12
C LEU A 15 -12.49 6.06 11.06
N PRO A 16 -13.25 7.12 11.37
CA PRO A 16 -12.69 8.47 11.48
C PRO A 16 -11.45 8.49 12.39
N GLY A 17 -10.36 9.06 11.90
CA GLY A 17 -9.08 9.13 12.61
C GLY A 17 -8.13 7.96 12.36
N PHE A 18 -8.60 6.85 11.77
CA PHE A 18 -7.71 5.79 11.31
C PHE A 18 -7.02 6.24 10.01
N ARG A 19 -5.69 6.24 10.02
CA ARG A 19 -4.85 6.70 8.90
C ARG A 19 -3.65 5.79 8.76
N PHE A 20 -3.05 5.82 7.58
CA PHE A 20 -1.76 5.20 7.36
C PHE A 20 -0.68 5.97 8.14
N HIS A 21 -0.19 5.38 9.23
CA HIS A 21 0.87 5.96 10.08
C HIS A 21 1.81 4.84 10.59
N PRO A 22 2.53 4.16 9.69
CA PRO A 22 3.41 3.05 10.07
C PRO A 22 4.69 3.52 10.76
N THR A 23 5.31 2.64 11.55
CA THR A 23 6.70 2.84 12.01
C THR A 23 7.72 2.47 10.93
N ASP A 24 8.98 2.85 11.13
CA ASP A 24 10.08 2.47 10.22
C ASP A 24 10.23 0.94 10.11
N GLU A 25 10.10 0.23 11.23
CA GLU A 25 10.15 -1.23 11.27
C GLU A 25 9.01 -1.86 10.48
N GLU A 26 7.82 -1.26 10.51
CA GLU A 26 6.68 -1.73 9.73
C GLU A 26 6.87 -1.44 8.24
N LEU A 27 7.34 -0.24 7.88
CA LEU A 27 7.64 0.13 6.49
C LEU A 27 8.62 -0.86 5.83
N VAL A 28 9.73 -1.16 6.50
CA VAL A 28 10.77 -2.03 5.95
C VAL A 28 10.40 -3.51 6.11
N GLY A 29 10.06 -3.91 7.34
CA GLY A 29 9.88 -5.31 7.73
C GLY A 29 8.59 -5.95 7.20
N PHE A 30 7.55 -5.15 6.97
CA PHE A 30 6.27 -5.62 6.45
C PHE A 30 6.06 -5.21 4.99
N TYR A 31 6.02 -3.91 4.67
CA TYR A 31 5.61 -3.44 3.35
C TYR A 31 6.69 -3.71 2.28
N LEU A 32 7.90 -3.19 2.48
CA LEU A 32 8.99 -3.36 1.52
C LEU A 32 9.39 -4.82 1.36
N LYS A 33 9.56 -5.55 2.47
CA LYS A 33 9.90 -6.97 2.45
C LYS A 33 8.89 -7.80 1.66
N ARG A 34 7.58 -7.57 1.83
CA ARG A 34 6.55 -8.29 1.08
C ARG A 34 6.59 -7.96 -0.41
N LYS A 35 6.80 -6.69 -0.77
CA LYS A 35 6.96 -6.26 -2.16
C LYS A 35 8.12 -7.00 -2.85
N VAL A 36 9.29 -7.05 -2.20
CA VAL A 36 10.47 -7.78 -2.72
C VAL A 36 10.21 -9.29 -2.86
N GLN A 37 9.43 -9.86 -1.94
CA GLN A 37 9.04 -11.27 -1.97
C GLN A 37 7.86 -11.58 -2.90
N GLN A 38 7.35 -10.59 -3.65
CA GLN A 38 6.16 -10.71 -4.50
C GLN A 38 4.94 -11.25 -3.74
N ARG A 39 4.85 -10.96 -2.44
CA ARG A 39 3.69 -11.31 -1.63
C ARG A 39 2.62 -10.23 -1.80
N PRO A 40 1.37 -10.60 -2.14
CA PRO A 40 0.31 -9.62 -2.30
C PRO A 40 0.06 -8.88 -0.98
N LEU A 41 -0.14 -7.56 -1.08
CA LEU A 41 -0.65 -6.74 0.01
C LEU A 41 -2.17 -6.66 -0.16
N SER A 42 -2.91 -6.85 0.93
CA SER A 42 -4.38 -6.79 0.93
C SER A 42 -4.91 -5.37 0.68
N ILE A 43 -4.05 -4.35 0.69
CA ILE A 43 -4.41 -2.95 0.47
C ILE A 43 -3.38 -2.34 -0.47
N GLU A 44 -3.84 -1.72 -1.55
CA GLU A 44 -3.01 -0.97 -2.49
C GLU A 44 -2.74 0.46 -1.99
N LEU A 45 -2.14 0.57 -0.80
CA LEU A 45 -1.85 1.85 -0.14
C LEU A 45 -0.64 2.59 -0.74
N ILE A 46 0.38 1.84 -1.19
CA ILE A 46 1.65 2.40 -1.66
C ILE A 46 1.75 2.19 -3.18
N LYS A 47 1.59 3.28 -3.94
CA LYS A 47 1.68 3.25 -5.41
C LYS A 47 3.11 3.00 -5.89
N GLN A 48 3.26 2.36 -7.03
CA GLN A 48 4.54 2.18 -7.71
C GLN A 48 4.77 3.31 -8.72
N LEU A 49 5.86 4.05 -8.53
CA LEU A 49 6.24 5.18 -9.38
C LEU A 49 7.77 5.28 -9.46
N ASP A 50 8.27 5.69 -10.61
CA ASP A 50 9.66 6.13 -10.75
C ASP A 50 9.77 7.60 -10.34
N ILE A 51 10.01 7.82 -9.05
CA ILE A 51 9.97 9.15 -8.43
C ILE A 51 11.00 10.13 -9.00
N TYR A 52 12.07 9.65 -9.65
CA TYR A 52 13.12 10.50 -10.20
C TYR A 52 12.74 11.19 -11.52
N LYS A 53 11.58 10.86 -12.09
CA LYS A 53 11.05 11.47 -13.31
C LYS A 53 10.12 12.65 -13.07
N TYR A 54 9.85 12.98 -11.79
CA TYR A 54 8.86 13.96 -11.39
C TYR A 54 9.50 14.99 -10.48
N ASP A 55 9.02 16.23 -10.54
CA ASP A 55 9.34 17.17 -9.49
C ASP A 55 8.58 16.80 -8.20
N PRO A 56 9.11 17.12 -7.01
CA PRO A 56 8.47 16.75 -5.74
C PRO A 56 7.02 17.24 -5.59
N TRP A 57 6.67 18.37 -6.21
CA TRP A 57 5.31 18.94 -6.19
C TRP A 57 4.36 18.33 -7.20
N ASP A 58 4.86 17.55 -8.17
CA ASP A 58 4.03 16.80 -9.10
C ASP A 58 3.54 15.47 -8.50
N LEU A 59 4.11 15.09 -7.35
CA LEU A 59 3.68 13.91 -6.60
C LEU A 59 2.42 14.24 -5.79
N PRO A 60 1.37 13.39 -5.84
CA PRO A 60 0.11 13.60 -5.13
C PRO A 60 0.21 13.42 -3.61
#